data_AF-A0A843TKC8-F1
#
_entry.id   AF-A0A843TKC8-F1
#
_cell.length_a   1.000
_cell.length_b   1.000
_cell.length_c   1.000
_cell.angle_alpha   90.00
_cell.angle_beta   90.00
_cell.angle_gamma   90.00
#
_symmetry.space_group_name_H-M   'P 1'
#
loop_
_entity.id
_entity.type
_entity.pdbx_description
1 polymer ?
#
loop_
_entity_poly.entity_id
_entity_poly.type
_entity_poly.pdbx_seq_one_letter_code
_entity_poly.pdbx_strand_id
1 'polypeptide(L)'
;MGALHVDQLDFIDHHFIQRDDIVLIRKRLRDLECGFQTKAIAIVTEKDYDRDPAILRELHDFKVLVMCSSLEIMSFPGRTVENFEEQLMKVLLRNTGPRD
;
A
#
# COMPACT_ATOMS: atom_id res chain seq x y z
N MET A 1 -21.47 4.79 2.68
CA MET A 1 -20.78 6.09 2.82
C MET A 1 -19.36 5.92 2.31
N GLY A 2 -18.85 6.87 1.52
CA GLY A 2 -17.52 6.84 0.92
C GLY A 2 -16.93 8.26 0.87
N ALA A 3 -15.76 8.42 0.26
CA ALA A 3 -15.16 9.74 0.10
C ALA A 3 -16.08 10.69 -0.69
N LEU A 4 -16.15 11.95 -0.27
CA LEU A 4 -16.88 13.00 -0.99
C LEU A 4 -16.22 13.29 -2.35
N HIS A 5 -14.89 13.28 -2.36
CA HIS A 5 -14.05 13.44 -3.54
C HIS A 5 -12.77 12.64 -3.35
N VAL A 6 -12.26 12.08 -4.45
CA VAL A 6 -11.00 11.37 -4.50
C VAL A 6 -10.12 12.04 -5.54
N ASP A 7 -8.93 12.41 -5.13
CA ASP A 7 -7.89 12.93 -5.98
C ASP A 7 -6.68 11.99 -5.89
N GLN A 8 -5.96 11.83 -7.00
CA GLN A 8 -4.92 10.83 -7.15
C GLN A 8 -3.61 11.51 -7.57
N LEU A 9 -2.53 11.16 -6.86
CA LEU A 9 -1.16 11.54 -7.21
C LEU A 9 -0.40 10.28 -7.58
N ASP A 10 -0.01 10.18 -8.85
CA ASP A 10 0.71 9.04 -9.39
C ASP A 10 2.22 9.33 -9.44
N PHE A 11 3.00 8.38 -8.93
CA PHE A 11 4.44 8.36 -9.05
C PHE A 11 4.87 7.23 -9.98
N ILE A 12 6.03 7.40 -10.61
CA ILE A 12 6.60 6.35 -11.44
C ILE A 12 6.94 5.12 -10.59
N ASP A 13 6.95 3.95 -11.23
CA ASP A 13 7.36 2.75 -10.52
C ASP A 13 8.81 2.89 -10.01
N HIS A 14 9.06 2.31 -8.84
CA HIS A 14 10.30 2.45 -8.09
C HIS A 14 10.67 3.87 -7.63
N HIS A 15 9.77 4.85 -7.69
CA HIS A 15 10.01 6.18 -7.12
C HIS A 15 10.31 6.10 -5.61
N PHE A 16 11.20 6.99 -5.16
CA PHE A 16 11.42 7.24 -3.74
C PHE A 16 10.84 8.61 -3.45
N ILE A 17 9.86 8.68 -2.55
CA ILE A 17 9.27 9.94 -2.12
C ILE A 17 10.39 10.81 -1.54
N GLN A 18 10.46 12.06 -2.00
CA GLN A 18 11.40 13.07 -1.53
C GLN A 18 10.65 14.23 -0.86
N ARG A 19 11.39 15.15 -0.25
CA ARG A 19 10.79 16.33 0.42
C ARG A 19 9.94 17.18 -0.52
N ASP A 20 10.35 17.33 -1.78
CA ASP A 20 9.59 18.09 -2.76
C ASP A 20 8.23 17.44 -3.06
N ASP A 21 8.17 16.10 -3.06
CA ASP A 21 6.93 15.35 -3.18
C ASP A 21 6.03 15.58 -1.95
N ILE A 22 6.60 15.62 -0.75
CA ILE A 22 5.85 15.95 0.48
C ILE A 22 5.24 17.35 0.39
N VAL A 23 5.99 18.33 -0.13
CA VAL A 23 5.48 19.69 -0.35
C VAL A 23 4.31 19.67 -1.34
N LEU A 24 4.43 18.92 -2.43
CA LEU A 24 3.36 18.73 -3.41
C LEU A 24 2.11 18.09 -2.80
N ILE A 25 2.28 16.97 -2.08
CA ILE A 25 1.20 16.24 -1.40
C ILE A 25 0.51 17.17 -0.39
N ARG A 26 1.28 17.90 0.42
CA ARG A 26 0.75 18.85 1.41
C ARG A 26 -0.09 19.93 0.75
N LYS A 27 0.40 20.53 -0.35
CA LYS A 27 -0.35 21.53 -1.10
C LYS A 27 -1.67 20.94 -1.60
N ARG A 28 -1.64 19.74 -2.17
CA ARG A 28 -2.83 19.10 -2.71
C ARG A 28 -3.88 18.80 -1.65
N LEU A 29 -3.45 18.32 -0.47
CA LEU A 29 -4.34 18.10 0.67
C LEU A 29 -4.98 19.39 1.15
N ARG A 30 -4.23 20.50 1.24
CA ARG A 30 -4.79 21.82 1.61
C ARG A 30 -5.80 22.33 0.60
N ASP A 31 -5.53 22.17 -0.69
CA ASP A 31 -6.45 22.58 -1.76
C ASP A 31 -7.77 21.79 -1.66
N LEU A 32 -7.71 20.48 -1.35
CA LEU A 32 -8.89 19.66 -1.09
C LEU A 32 -9.67 20.11 0.15
N GLU A 33 -8.98 20.35 1.27
CA GLU A 33 -9.63 20.85 2.49
C GLU A 33 -10.33 22.19 2.27
N CYS A 34 -9.69 23.09 1.52
CA CYS A 34 -10.26 24.40 1.19
C CYS A 34 -11.47 24.28 0.27
N GLY A 35 -11.39 23.45 -0.78
CA GLY A 35 -12.46 23.29 -1.77
C GLY A 35 -13.70 22.56 -1.24
N PHE A 36 -13.52 21.60 -0.34
CA PHE A 36 -14.60 20.76 0.19
C PHE A 36 -14.99 21.08 1.64
N GLN A 37 -14.31 22.03 2.29
CA GLN A 37 -14.54 22.43 3.68
C GLN A 37 -14.56 21.24 4.67
N THR A 38 -13.79 20.20 4.36
CA THR A 38 -13.74 18.93 5.09
C THR A 38 -12.31 18.45 5.17
N LYS A 39 -11.93 17.75 6.25
CA LYS A 39 -10.56 17.23 6.41
C LYS A 39 -10.20 16.23 5.31
N ALA A 40 -9.03 16.41 4.73
CA ALA A 40 -8.48 15.47 3.76
C ALA A 40 -7.76 14.32 4.48
N ILE A 41 -7.78 13.14 3.86
CA ILE A 41 -7.07 11.95 4.32
C ILE A 41 -6.17 11.51 3.17
N ALA A 42 -4.88 11.38 3.42
CA ALA A 42 -3.95 10.78 2.47
C ALA A 42 -4.02 9.26 2.61
N ILE A 43 -4.27 8.57 1.50
CA ILE A 43 -4.19 7.11 1.44
C ILE A 43 -2.94 6.77 0.63
N VAL A 44 -2.04 5.99 1.22
CA VAL A 44 -0.79 5.52 0.58
C VAL A 44 -0.82 4.01 0.43
N THR A 45 -0.08 3.49 -0.54
CA THR A 45 0.09 2.04 -0.69
C THR A 45 1.06 1.51 0.37
N GLU A 46 0.92 0.23 0.74
CA GLU A 46 1.85 -0.46 1.63
C GLU A 46 3.30 -0.39 1.12
N LYS A 47 3.47 -0.57 -0.20
CA LYS A 47 4.77 -0.49 -0.88
C LYS A 47 5.47 0.86 -0.69
N ASP A 48 4.75 1.97 -0.82
CA ASP A 48 5.34 3.30 -0.69
C ASP A 48 5.66 3.62 0.78
N TYR A 49 4.82 3.13 1.70
CA TYR A 49 5.08 3.22 3.13
C TYR A 49 6.33 2.43 3.54
N ASP A 50 6.49 1.19 3.08
CA ASP A 50 7.61 0.31 3.45
C ASP A 50 8.97 0.82 2.98
N ARG A 51 9.01 1.63 1.93
CA ARG A 51 10.25 2.22 1.40
C ARG A 51 10.87 3.23 2.35
N ASP A 52 10.06 4.15 2.88
CA ASP A 52 10.48 5.13 3.88
C ASP A 52 9.27 5.59 4.71
N PRO A 53 9.00 4.93 5.84
CA PRO A 53 7.92 5.35 6.73
C PRO A 53 8.18 6.72 7.38
N ALA A 54 9.45 7.14 7.48
CA ALA A 54 9.82 8.36 8.19
C ALA A 54 9.50 9.60 7.37
N ILE A 55 9.68 9.57 6.04
CA ILE A 55 9.37 10.72 5.20
C ILE A 55 7.86 11.04 5.19
N LEU A 56 7.00 10.03 5.28
CA LEU A 56 5.56 10.22 5.39
C LEU A 56 5.14 10.90 6.70
N ARG A 57 5.97 10.82 7.77
CA ARG A 57 5.72 11.56 9.01
C ARG A 57 5.86 13.07 8.83
N GLU A 58 6.51 13.54 7.76
CA GLU A 58 6.52 14.98 7.45
C GLU A 58 5.10 15.52 7.14
N LEU A 59 4.13 14.64 6.85
CA LEU A 59 2.70 14.97 6.71
C LEU A 59 1.93 14.94 8.04
N HIS A 60 2.59 15.14 9.18
CA HIS A 60 2.00 15.10 10.54
C HIS A 60 0.74 15.95 10.75
N ASP A 61 0.52 16.99 9.95
CA ASP A 61 -0.69 17.82 9.97
C ASP A 61 -1.95 17.10 9.43
N PHE A 62 -1.77 15.97 8.74
CA PHE A 62 -2.82 15.24 8.05
C PHE A 62 -2.92 13.80 8.54
N LYS A 63 -4.12 13.23 8.38
CA LYS A 63 -4.31 11.81 8.59
C LYS A 63 -3.77 11.05 7.37
N VAL A 64 -2.72 10.28 7.58
CA VAL A 64 -2.16 9.36 6.59
C VAL A 64 -2.60 7.94 6.95
N LEU A 65 -3.21 7.24 6.00
CA LEU A 65 -3.61 5.84 6.11
C LEU A 65 -2.85 5.02 5.08
N VAL A 66 -2.35 3.87 5.50
CA VAL A 66 -1.72 2.89 4.60
C VAL A 66 -2.78 1.86 4.23
N MET A 67 -2.91 1.55 2.95
CA MET A 67 -3.74 0.42 2.53
C MET A 67 -3.04 -0.88 2.89
N CYS A 68 -3.64 -1.64 3.79
CA CYS A 68 -3.25 -3.01 4.09
C CYS A 68 -4.19 -3.96 3.35
N SER A 69 -3.63 -4.99 2.71
CA SER A 69 -4.41 -6.04 2.06
C SER A 69 -4.04 -7.40 2.63
N SER A 70 -5.05 -8.23 2.91
CA SER A 70 -4.84 -9.63 3.25
C SER A 70 -5.10 -10.51 2.03
N LEU A 71 -4.15 -11.39 1.72
CA LEU A 71 -4.36 -12.44 0.72
C LEU A 71 -5.21 -13.55 1.33
N GLU A 72 -6.33 -13.87 0.69
CA GLU A 72 -7.18 -15.01 1.06
C GLU A 72 -7.14 -16.05 -0.05
N ILE A 73 -6.85 -17.30 0.32
CA ILE A 73 -6.88 -18.44 -0.60
C ILE A 73 -8.25 -19.09 -0.50
N MET A 74 -9.08 -18.89 -1.51
CA MET A 74 -10.42 -19.44 -1.55
C MET A 74 -10.39 -20.94 -1.80
N SER A 75 -11.10 -21.70 -0.95
CA SER A 75 -11.32 -23.13 -1.19
C SER A 75 -12.24 -23.35 -2.39
N PHE A 76 -11.91 -24.35 -3.21
CA PHE A 76 -12.73 -24.81 -4.34
C PHE A 76 -12.96 -26.33 -4.19
N PRO A 77 -14.07 -26.92 -4.68
CA PRO A 77 -14.29 -28.36 -4.56
C PRO A 77 -13.09 -29.19 -5.05
N GLY A 78 -12.50 -29.98 -4.13
CA GLY A 78 -11.30 -30.78 -4.37
C GLY A 78 -9.96 -30.02 -4.32
N ARG A 79 -9.96 -28.72 -3.99
CA ARG A 79 -8.78 -27.86 -3.82
C ARG A 79 -8.95 -27.00 -2.58
N THR A 80 -8.48 -27.50 -1.45
CA THR A 80 -8.55 -26.80 -0.16
C THR A 80 -7.26 -26.02 0.11
N VAL A 81 -7.27 -25.20 1.16
CA VAL A 81 -6.07 -24.48 1.62
C VAL A 81 -4.96 -25.47 2.00
N GLU A 82 -5.31 -26.59 2.64
CA GLU A 82 -4.33 -27.62 3.02
C GLU A 82 -3.66 -28.23 1.78
N ASN A 83 -4.41 -28.42 0.70
CA ASN A 83 -3.84 -28.90 -0.56
C ASN A 83 -2.88 -27.87 -1.17
N PHE A 84 -3.22 -26.57 -1.12
CA PHE A 84 -2.31 -25.50 -1.55
C PHE A 84 -1.04 -25.49 -0.70
N GLU A 85 -1.16 -25.56 0.63
CA GLU A 85 -0.03 -25.57 1.55
C GLU A 85 0.88 -26.79 1.34
N GLU A 86 0.30 -27.98 1.13
CA GLU A 86 1.06 -29.21 0.84
C GLU A 86 1.86 -29.07 -0.46
N GLN A 87 1.26 -28.51 -1.51
CA GLN A 87 1.95 -28.28 -2.79
C GLN A 87 3.04 -27.22 -2.65
N LEU A 88 2.77 -26.13 -1.92
CA LEU A 88 3.76 -25.09 -1.65
C LEU A 88 4.97 -25.67 -0.91
N MET A 89 4.76 -26.48 0.13
CA MET A 89 5.83 -27.14 0.87
C MET A 89 6.66 -28.08 -0.02
N LYS A 90 6.01 -28.85 -0.91
CA LYS A 90 6.72 -29.70 -1.88
C LYS A 90 7.61 -28.88 -2.82
N VAL A 91 7.16 -27.70 -3.28
CA VAL A 91 7.96 -26.81 -4.13
C VAL A 91 9.14 -26.22 -3.36
N LEU A 92 8.90 -25.73 -2.14
CA LEU A 92 9.95 -25.13 -1.30
C LEU A 92 11.06 -26.14 -0.96
N LEU A 93 10.70 -27.37 -0.60
CA LEU A 93 11.66 -28.44 -0.27
C LEU A 93 12.46 -28.94 -1.48
N ARG A 94 11.90 -28.86 -2.69
CA ARG A 94 12.64 -29.17 -3.93
C ARG A 94 13.70 -28.11 -4.26
N ASN A 95 13.44 -26.85 -3.90
CA ASN A 95 14.33 -25.72 -4.19
C ASN A 95 15.44 -25.51 -3.14
N THR A 96 15.44 -26.27 -2.05
CA THR A 96 16.48 -26.25 -0.99
C THR A 96 17.47 -27.41 -1.07
N GLY A 97 17.37 -28.28 -2.09
CA GLY A 97 18.43 -29.24 -2.40
C GLY A 97 19.71 -28.53 -2.86
N PRO A 98 20.89 -29.16 -2.72
CA PRO A 98 22.14 -28.58 -3.18
C PRO A 98 22.02 -28.21 -4.66
N ARG A 99 22.37 -26.96 -5.00
CA ARG A 99 22.57 -26.56 -6.38
C ARG A 99 23.94 -27.11 -6.79
N ASP A 100 23.94 -28.13 -7.64
CA ASP A 100 25.15 -28.61 -8.30
C ASP A 100 25.83 -27.50 -9.11
#